data_AF-A0A439CTB6-F1
#
_entry.id   AF-A0A439CTB6-F1
#
_cell.length_a   1.000
_cell.length_b   1.000
_cell.length_c   1.000
_cell.angle_alpha   90.00
_cell.angle_beta   90.00
_cell.angle_gamma   90.00
#
_symmetry.space_group_name_H-M   'P 1'
#
loop_
_entity.id
_entity.type
_entity.pdbx_description
1 polymer ?
#
loop_
_entity_poly.entity_id
_entity_poly.type
_entity_poly.pdbx_seq_one_letter_code
_entity_poly.pdbx_strand_id
1 'polypeptide(L)'
;MDVDKLAHAAFTTPGTATPLTLMSIFKNAAIPKVFFDLGYSSYVLRRNWNVTLEGAYDLQLVEIPKPLYSHSDPAELRMSFEREKPMTITQRNQWIKSQEKAIEHIKRCRYHTRLVFKGILTSEVKERCVENAKLIRDLWSIFDRWFEPEWRGRVREATTTRLLVVRVTFDSPPS
;
A
#
# COMPACT_ATOMS: atom_id res chain seq x y z
N MET A 1 19.13 -1.81 15.37
CA MET A 1 19.56 -1.09 14.16
C MET A 1 18.35 -0.94 13.25
N ASP A 2 18.23 0.17 12.54
CA ASP A 2 17.14 0.47 11.61
C ASP A 2 17.67 0.58 10.17
N VAL A 3 16.76 0.89 9.23
CA VAL A 3 17.09 1.02 7.81
C VAL A 3 18.07 2.17 7.52
N ASP A 4 18.11 3.21 8.36
CA ASP A 4 19.03 4.34 8.17
C ASP A 4 20.46 3.95 8.52
N LYS A 5 20.65 3.10 9.54
CA LYS A 5 21.98 2.57 9.90
C LYS A 5 22.42 1.42 9.00
N LEU A 6 21.49 0.52 8.64
CA LEU A 6 21.80 -0.65 7.82
C LEU A 6 21.91 -0.30 6.33
N ALA A 7 21.26 0.79 5.90
CA ALA A 7 21.23 1.26 4.53
C ALA A 7 20.95 0.12 3.54
N HIS A 8 21.86 -0.12 2.59
CA HIS A 8 21.70 -1.15 1.58
C HIS A 8 21.62 -2.57 2.17
N ALA A 9 22.35 -2.83 3.27
CA ALA A 9 22.35 -4.14 3.92
C ALA A 9 20.98 -4.51 4.49
N ALA A 10 20.12 -3.54 4.80
CA ALA A 10 18.73 -3.80 5.23
C ALA A 10 17.93 -4.56 4.17
N PHE A 11 18.29 -4.41 2.89
CA PHE A 11 17.56 -5.01 1.78
C PHE A 11 18.28 -6.23 1.20
N THR A 12 19.61 -6.31 1.29
CA THR A 12 20.40 -7.36 0.64
C THR A 12 20.87 -8.47 1.57
N THR A 13 20.71 -8.34 2.89
CA THR A 13 21.08 -9.41 3.83
C THR A 13 20.12 -10.61 3.66
N PRO A 14 20.64 -11.83 3.42
CA PRO A 14 19.80 -13.03 3.35
C PRO A 14 19.15 -13.37 4.68
N GLY A 15 17.95 -13.94 4.63
CA GLY A 15 17.30 -14.51 5.81
C GLY A 15 18.05 -15.71 6.36
N THR A 16 17.87 -15.98 7.66
CA THR A 16 18.45 -17.17 8.31
C THR A 16 17.67 -18.44 8.01
N ALA A 17 16.35 -18.32 7.80
CA ALA A 17 15.48 -19.45 7.47
C ALA A 17 15.35 -19.71 5.96
N THR A 18 15.58 -18.69 5.13
CA THR A 18 15.55 -18.80 3.66
C THR A 18 16.62 -17.89 3.07
N PRO A 19 17.25 -18.25 1.92
CA PRO A 19 18.26 -17.40 1.30
C PRO A 19 17.69 -16.13 0.66
N LEU A 20 16.37 -15.89 0.77
CA LEU A 20 15.72 -14.71 0.22
C LEU A 20 16.18 -13.44 0.96
N THR A 21 16.43 -12.40 0.19
CA THR A 21 16.67 -11.04 0.68
C THR A 21 15.39 -10.21 0.50
N LEU A 22 15.22 -9.15 1.30
CA LEU A 22 14.07 -8.26 1.12
C LEU A 22 14.05 -7.62 -0.28
N MET A 23 15.23 -7.31 -0.84
CA MET A 23 15.41 -6.85 -2.21
C MET A 23 14.87 -7.88 -3.23
N SER A 24 15.19 -9.17 -3.06
CA SER A 24 14.70 -10.23 -3.95
C SER A 24 13.17 -10.36 -3.90
N ILE A 25 12.57 -10.18 -2.72
CA ILE A 25 11.12 -10.21 -2.52
C ILE A 25 10.45 -9.00 -3.20
N PHE A 26 11.03 -7.81 -3.02
CA PHE A 26 10.50 -6.57 -3.61
C PHE A 26 10.57 -6.56 -5.14
N LYS A 27 11.62 -7.13 -5.73
CA LYS A 27 11.77 -7.27 -7.18
C LYS A 27 11.01 -8.43 -7.80
N ASN A 28 10.51 -9.39 -7.02
CA ASN A 28 9.78 -10.52 -7.58
C ASN A 28 8.30 -10.18 -7.82
N ALA A 29 7.90 -9.93 -9.07
CA ALA A 29 6.52 -9.61 -9.45
C ALA A 29 5.48 -10.72 -9.12
N ALA A 30 5.92 -11.98 -8.96
CA ALA A 30 5.05 -13.07 -8.57
C ALA A 30 4.66 -13.02 -7.08
N ILE A 31 5.43 -12.35 -6.23
CA ILE A 31 5.10 -12.14 -4.82
C ILE A 31 4.29 -10.85 -4.69
N PRO A 32 3.01 -10.90 -4.26
CA PRO A 32 2.22 -9.70 -4.04
C PRO A 32 2.80 -8.86 -2.90
N LYS A 33 3.06 -7.57 -3.15
CA LYS A 33 3.36 -6.60 -2.08
C LYS A 33 2.17 -5.68 -1.91
N VAL A 34 1.47 -5.81 -0.79
CA VAL A 34 0.24 -5.08 -0.54
C VAL A 34 0.53 -3.89 0.36
N PHE A 35 0.08 -2.72 -0.07
CA PHE A 35 0.17 -1.47 0.68
C PHE A 35 -1.19 -0.77 0.69
N PHE A 36 -1.34 0.19 1.59
CA PHE A 36 -2.43 1.16 1.57
C PHE A 36 -1.80 2.54 1.45
N ASP A 37 -2.06 3.30 0.40
CA ASP A 37 -1.37 4.56 0.06
C ASP A 37 0.15 4.37 -0.06
N LEU A 38 0.53 3.79 -1.20
CA LEU A 38 1.89 3.36 -1.52
C LEU A 38 2.80 4.49 -2.01
N GLY A 39 2.22 5.60 -2.47
CA GLY A 39 2.93 6.66 -3.17
C GLY A 39 4.18 7.15 -2.42
N TYR A 40 3.99 7.66 -1.20
CA TYR A 40 5.11 8.17 -0.39
C TYR A 40 6.14 7.10 -0.05
N SER A 41 5.70 5.90 0.33
CA SER A 41 6.62 4.80 0.68
C SER A 41 7.49 4.40 -0.51
N SER A 42 6.91 4.35 -1.72
CA SER A 42 7.65 4.03 -2.94
C SER A 42 8.65 5.12 -3.34
N TYR A 43 8.31 6.39 -3.12
CA TYR A 43 9.22 7.51 -3.33
C TYR A 43 10.44 7.40 -2.41
N VAL A 44 10.21 7.23 -1.10
CA VAL A 44 11.29 7.12 -0.10
C VAL A 44 12.18 5.89 -0.38
N LEU A 45 11.58 4.74 -0.69
CA LEU A 45 12.33 3.52 -1.02
C LEU A 45 13.25 3.70 -2.24
N ARG A 46 12.74 4.32 -3.31
CA ARG A 46 13.51 4.62 -4.52
C ARG A 46 14.60 5.65 -4.24
N ARG A 47 14.23 6.80 -3.67
CA ARG A 47 15.13 7.96 -3.52
C ARG A 47 16.31 7.67 -2.59
N ASN A 48 16.07 6.92 -1.52
CA ASN A 48 17.09 6.69 -0.49
C ASN A 48 17.90 5.42 -0.72
N TRP A 49 17.31 4.38 -1.34
CA TRP A 49 17.95 3.05 -1.45
C TRP A 49 17.86 2.40 -2.83
N ASN A 50 17.35 3.12 -3.85
CA ASN A 50 17.13 2.60 -5.21
C ASN A 50 16.32 1.30 -5.25
N VAL A 51 15.32 1.19 -4.36
CA VAL A 51 14.43 0.03 -4.25
C VAL A 51 13.15 0.28 -5.04
N THR A 52 12.78 -0.69 -5.89
CA THR A 52 11.51 -0.72 -6.61
C THR A 52 10.62 -1.84 -6.08
N LEU A 53 9.30 -1.65 -6.19
CA LEU A 53 8.29 -2.60 -5.73
C LEU A 53 7.55 -3.17 -6.95
N GLU A 54 8.01 -4.31 -7.47
CA GLU A 54 7.39 -4.98 -8.61
C GLU A 54 6.18 -5.80 -8.17
N GLY A 55 5.09 -5.87 -8.93
CA GLY A 55 3.90 -6.64 -8.52
C GLY A 55 3.21 -6.12 -7.24
N ALA A 56 3.38 -4.83 -6.93
CA ALA A 56 2.73 -4.18 -5.81
C ALA A 56 1.24 -3.89 -6.07
N TYR A 57 0.48 -3.81 -4.99
CA TYR A 57 -0.93 -3.44 -4.96
C TYR A 57 -1.13 -2.31 -3.96
N ASP A 58 -1.69 -1.19 -4.42
CA ASP A 58 -2.12 -0.09 -3.55
C ASP A 58 -3.63 -0.20 -3.29
N LEU A 59 -3.99 -0.70 -2.12
CA LEU A 59 -5.39 -0.89 -1.71
C LEU A 59 -6.16 0.42 -1.51
N GLN A 60 -5.48 1.58 -1.53
CA GLN A 60 -6.19 2.86 -1.58
C GLN A 60 -6.90 3.08 -2.92
N LEU A 61 -6.44 2.44 -4.01
CA LEU A 61 -7.07 2.54 -5.33
C LEU A 61 -8.44 1.85 -5.40
N VAL A 62 -8.68 0.92 -4.48
CA VAL A 62 -9.96 0.21 -4.31
C VAL A 62 -10.77 0.73 -3.12
N GLU A 63 -10.30 1.82 -2.49
CA GLU A 63 -10.99 2.42 -1.35
C GLU A 63 -12.40 2.88 -1.75
N ILE A 64 -13.36 2.50 -0.89
CA ILE A 64 -14.79 2.79 -0.85
C ILE A 64 -15.29 3.60 -2.06
N PRO A 65 -16.22 3.07 -2.88
CA PRO A 65 -16.84 3.84 -3.94
C PRO A 65 -17.45 5.11 -3.36
N LYS A 66 -16.76 6.25 -3.55
CA LYS A 66 -17.35 7.55 -3.31
C LYS A 66 -18.53 7.67 -4.29
N PRO A 67 -19.67 8.26 -3.87
CA PRO A 67 -20.73 8.61 -4.79
C PRO A 67 -20.15 9.35 -5.99
N LEU A 68 -20.70 9.10 -7.18
CA LEU A 68 -20.24 9.66 -8.47
C LEU A 68 -20.12 11.20 -8.52
N TYR A 69 -20.60 11.90 -7.49
CA TYR A 69 -20.67 13.36 -7.37
C TYR A 69 -19.61 14.01 -6.46
N SER A 70 -18.63 13.26 -5.97
CA SER A 70 -17.53 13.83 -5.16
C SER A 70 -16.47 14.51 -6.05
N HIS A 71 -16.58 15.82 -6.25
CA HIS A 71 -15.63 16.66 -7.00
C HIS A 71 -14.28 16.94 -6.29
N SER A 72 -13.93 16.20 -5.23
CA SER A 72 -12.71 16.44 -4.45
C SER A 72 -11.78 15.21 -4.43
N ASP A 73 -10.77 15.31 -5.29
CA ASP A 73 -9.50 14.59 -5.46
C ASP A 73 -9.33 14.12 -6.92
N PRO A 74 -8.10 14.06 -7.46
CA PRO A 74 -7.86 13.71 -8.85
C PRO A 74 -8.68 12.49 -9.26
N ALA A 75 -9.61 12.73 -10.18
CA ALA A 75 -10.68 11.83 -10.58
C ALA A 75 -10.20 10.61 -11.39
N GLU A 76 -8.90 10.32 -11.44
CA GLU A 76 -8.32 9.43 -12.45
C GLU A 76 -7.73 8.11 -11.91
N LEU A 77 -7.67 7.90 -10.58
CA LEU A 77 -7.06 6.68 -10.02
C LEU A 77 -7.92 5.93 -9.00
N ARG A 78 -9.14 6.39 -8.71
CA ARG A 78 -10.08 5.58 -7.93
C ARG A 78 -10.96 4.85 -8.92
N MET A 79 -10.66 3.59 -9.18
CA MET A 79 -11.55 2.75 -9.96
C MET A 79 -12.93 2.81 -9.30
N SER A 80 -13.92 3.39 -9.99
CA SER A 80 -15.26 3.45 -9.43
C SER A 80 -15.81 2.04 -9.45
N PHE A 81 -15.61 1.35 -8.34
CA PHE A 81 -15.92 -0.07 -8.18
C PHE A 81 -17.36 -0.41 -8.58
N GLU A 82 -18.27 0.54 -8.43
CA GLU A 82 -19.70 0.41 -8.78
C GLU A 82 -19.94 0.35 -10.28
N ARG A 83 -19.16 1.11 -11.04
CA ARG A 83 -19.26 1.14 -12.51
C ARG A 83 -18.68 -0.12 -13.12
N GLU A 84 -17.68 -0.71 -12.46
CA GLU A 84 -16.90 -1.81 -13.01
C GLU A 84 -17.31 -3.18 -12.46
N LYS A 85 -17.95 -3.25 -11.28
CA LYS A 85 -18.58 -4.46 -10.74
C LYS A 85 -19.93 -4.10 -10.11
N PRO A 86 -21.04 -4.31 -10.82
CA PRO A 86 -22.37 -4.15 -10.25
C PRO A 86 -22.54 -5.07 -9.04
N MET A 87 -22.69 -4.50 -7.85
CA MET A 87 -23.02 -5.22 -6.63
C MET A 87 -24.46 -4.89 -6.24
N THR A 88 -25.09 -5.81 -5.49
CA THR A 88 -26.32 -5.45 -4.78
C THR A 88 -26.03 -4.43 -3.68
N ILE A 89 -27.03 -3.63 -3.29
CA ILE A 89 -26.92 -2.64 -2.20
C ILE A 89 -26.43 -3.32 -0.90
N THR A 90 -26.91 -4.54 -0.61
CA THR A 90 -26.50 -5.31 0.57
C THR A 90 -25.02 -5.68 0.53
N GLN A 91 -24.53 -6.21 -0.61
CA GLN A 91 -23.11 -6.55 -0.79
C GLN A 91 -22.23 -5.32 -0.68
N ARG A 92 -22.66 -4.19 -1.27
CA ARG A 92 -21.98 -2.90 -1.15
C ARG A 92 -21.85 -2.47 0.31
N ASN A 93 -22.94 -2.48 1.07
CA ASN A 93 -22.93 -2.03 2.47
C ASN A 93 -22.07 -2.94 3.35
N GLN A 94 -22.09 -4.26 3.12
CA GLN A 94 -21.22 -5.20 3.82
C GLN A 94 -19.73 -4.95 3.50
N TRP A 95 -19.41 -4.74 2.22
CA TRP A 95 -18.06 -4.41 1.78
C TRP A 95 -17.59 -3.10 2.43
N ILE A 96 -18.35 -2.01 2.30
CA ILE A 96 -18.02 -0.70 2.87
C ILE A 96 -17.77 -0.83 4.38
N LYS A 97 -18.69 -1.44 5.12
CA LYS A 97 -18.56 -1.63 6.57
C LYS A 97 -17.33 -2.45 6.95
N SER A 98 -16.95 -3.45 6.14
CA SER A 98 -15.76 -4.27 6.39
C SER A 98 -14.45 -3.50 6.18
N GLN A 99 -14.44 -2.52 5.28
CA GLN A 99 -13.25 -1.73 4.92
C GLN A 99 -13.10 -0.49 5.81
N GLU A 100 -14.20 0.22 6.12
CA GLU A 100 -14.20 1.50 6.85
C GLU A 100 -13.42 1.42 8.16
N LYS A 101 -13.72 0.41 8.99
CA LYS A 101 -13.06 0.22 10.28
C LYS A 101 -11.56 0.00 10.14
N ALA A 102 -11.14 -0.80 9.16
CA ALA A 102 -9.73 -1.08 8.90
C ALA A 102 -9.00 0.16 8.38
N ILE A 103 -9.64 0.91 7.47
CA ILE A 103 -9.08 2.12 6.87
C ILE A 103 -8.93 3.24 7.89
N GLU A 104 -9.94 3.47 8.73
CA GLU A 104 -9.87 4.48 9.80
C GLU A 104 -8.69 4.17 10.74
N HIS A 105 -8.54 2.90 11.12
CA HIS A 105 -7.44 2.48 11.98
C HIS A 105 -6.07 2.67 11.31
N ILE A 106 -5.91 2.28 10.04
CA ILE A 106 -4.68 2.49 9.26
C ILE A 106 -4.32 3.98 9.19
N LYS A 107 -5.30 4.86 8.93
CA LYS A 107 -5.09 6.32 8.89
C LYS A 107 -4.66 6.87 10.25
N ARG A 108 -5.31 6.44 11.35
CA ARG A 108 -4.95 6.85 12.71
C ARG A 108 -3.54 6.38 13.09
N CYS A 109 -3.17 5.14 12.78
CA CYS A 109 -1.82 4.63 13.02
C CYS A 109 -0.77 5.51 12.35
N ARG A 110 -0.95 5.82 11.06
CA ARG A 110 0.00 6.60 10.25
C ARG A 110 0.26 8.01 10.75
N TYR A 111 -0.80 8.73 11.14
CA TYR A 111 -0.66 10.09 11.66
C TYR A 111 0.24 10.12 12.89
N HIS A 112 0.06 9.16 13.81
CA HIS A 112 0.86 9.05 15.02
C HIS A 112 2.28 8.53 14.73
N THR A 113 2.48 7.64 13.76
CA THR A 113 3.82 7.07 13.50
C THR A 113 4.78 8.08 12.87
N ARG A 114 4.32 9.00 12.02
CA ARG A 114 5.19 10.02 11.37
C ARG A 114 5.93 10.92 12.38
N LEU A 115 5.34 11.15 13.55
CA LEU A 115 5.96 11.95 14.61
C LEU A 115 6.94 11.14 15.48
N VAL A 116 6.80 9.81 15.52
CA VAL A 116 7.45 8.96 16.53
C VAL A 116 8.71 8.26 16.02
N PHE A 117 8.90 8.13 14.70
CA PHE A 117 10.09 7.47 14.12
C PHE A 117 11.41 8.22 14.27
N LYS A 118 11.45 9.41 14.90
CA LYS A 118 12.70 10.16 15.13
C LYS A 118 13.47 9.73 16.40
N GLY A 119 13.06 8.67 17.09
CA GLY A 119 13.66 8.23 18.36
C GLY A 119 13.66 6.71 18.57
N ILE A 120 13.71 6.27 19.83
CA ILE A 120 13.65 4.85 20.20
C ILE A 120 12.27 4.29 19.81
N LEU A 121 12.26 3.18 19.06
CA LEU A 121 11.06 2.40 18.79
C LEU A 121 10.50 1.81 20.09
N THR A 122 9.56 2.52 20.72
CA THR A 122 8.84 2.06 21.90
C THR A 122 8.02 0.81 21.59
N SER A 123 7.68 0.01 22.62
CA SER A 123 6.83 -1.17 22.46
C SER A 123 5.49 -0.83 21.82
N GLU A 124 4.87 0.29 22.22
CA GLU A 124 3.61 0.80 21.66
C GLU A 124 3.72 1.05 20.14
N VAL A 125 4.83 1.63 19.67
CA VAL A 125 5.04 1.87 18.23
C VAL A 125 5.18 0.57 17.48
N LYS A 126 5.90 -0.41 18.04
CA LYS A 126 6.06 -1.73 17.44
C LYS A 126 4.72 -2.45 17.33
N GLU A 127 3.93 -2.43 18.40
CA GLU A 127 2.58 -3.01 18.44
C GLU A 127 1.69 -2.40 17.36
N ARG A 128 1.68 -1.06 17.25
CA ARG A 128 0.94 -0.36 16.18
C ARG A 128 1.41 -0.74 14.78
N CYS A 129 2.71 -0.93 14.57
CA CYS A 129 3.22 -1.38 13.28
C CYS A 129 2.74 -2.80 12.94
N VAL A 130 2.73 -3.71 13.93
CA VAL A 130 2.22 -5.08 13.79
C VAL A 130 0.71 -5.07 13.51
N GLU A 131 -0.06 -4.27 14.24
CA GLU A 131 -1.50 -4.10 14.01
C GLU A 131 -1.79 -3.58 12.61
N ASN A 132 -1.07 -2.54 12.17
CA ASN A 132 -1.22 -1.99 10.83
C ASN A 132 -0.92 -3.05 9.74
N ALA A 133 0.13 -3.86 9.92
CA ALA A 133 0.44 -4.94 8.98
C ALA A 133 -0.64 -6.04 8.95
N LYS A 134 -1.20 -6.42 10.11
CA LYS A 134 -2.34 -7.36 10.21
C LYS A 134 -3.56 -6.81 9.49
N LEU A 135 -3.89 -5.54 9.70
CA LEU A 135 -5.03 -4.90 9.05
C LEU A 135 -4.89 -4.84 7.53
N ILE A 136 -3.71 -4.50 7.01
CA ILE A 136 -3.46 -4.51 5.55
C ILE A 136 -3.61 -5.92 4.98
N ARG A 137 -3.10 -6.94 5.67
CA ARG A 137 -3.27 -8.36 5.27
C ARG A 137 -4.74 -8.77 5.26
N ASP A 138 -5.50 -8.36 6.27
CA ASP A 138 -6.92 -8.68 6.36
C ASP A 138 -7.69 -7.96 5.24
N LEU A 139 -7.36 -6.68 4.96
CA LEU A 139 -7.90 -5.92 3.84
C LEU A 139 -7.64 -6.62 2.50
N TRP A 140 -6.40 -7.07 2.28
CA TRP A 140 -6.04 -7.88 1.12
C TRP A 140 -6.87 -9.15 1.02
N SER A 141 -7.06 -9.87 2.13
CA SER A 141 -7.83 -11.12 2.13
C SER A 141 -9.30 -10.91 1.77
N ILE A 142 -9.89 -9.77 2.17
CA ILE A 142 -11.24 -9.39 1.76
C ILE A 142 -11.21 -9.03 0.26
N PHE A 143 -10.27 -8.21 -0.20
CA PHE A 143 -10.13 -7.90 -1.63
C PHE A 143 -9.94 -9.16 -2.49
N ASP A 144 -8.97 -10.02 -2.17
CA ASP A 144 -8.64 -11.22 -2.94
C ASP A 144 -9.80 -12.23 -2.99
N ARG A 145 -10.65 -12.27 -1.95
CA ARG A 145 -11.84 -13.12 -1.90
C ARG A 145 -13.00 -12.59 -2.72
N TRP A 146 -13.23 -11.28 -2.66
CA TRP A 146 -14.42 -10.65 -3.26
C TRP A 146 -14.22 -10.31 -4.74
N PHE A 147 -12.98 -10.31 -5.22
CA PHE A 147 -12.62 -9.86 -6.56
C PHE A 147 -12.08 -11.00 -7.42
N GLU A 148 -12.46 -10.99 -8.69
CA GLU A 148 -11.98 -11.96 -9.67
C GLU A 148 -10.51 -11.68 -10.03
N PRO A 149 -9.78 -12.67 -10.59
CA PRO A 149 -8.37 -12.48 -10.96
C PRO A 149 -8.12 -11.26 -11.86
N GLU A 150 -9.05 -10.93 -12.76
CA GLU A 150 -8.96 -9.77 -13.66
C GLU A 150 -8.86 -8.44 -12.89
N TRP A 151 -9.59 -8.32 -11.78
CA TRP A 151 -9.55 -7.15 -10.92
C TRP A 151 -8.21 -6.96 -10.23
N ARG A 152 -7.52 -8.06 -9.90
CA ARG A 152 -6.14 -7.98 -9.40
C ARG A 152 -5.22 -7.42 -10.50
N GLY A 153 -5.42 -7.84 -11.75
CA GLY A 153 -4.73 -7.27 -12.90
C GLY A 153 -4.91 -5.75 -13.00
N ARG A 154 -6.16 -5.28 -12.96
CA ARG A 154 -6.48 -3.85 -13.03
C ARG A 154 -5.89 -3.02 -11.89
N VAL A 155 -6.02 -3.50 -10.64
CA VAL A 155 -5.47 -2.79 -9.48
C VAL A 155 -3.93 -2.74 -9.56
N ARG A 156 -3.30 -3.83 -10.02
CA ARG A 156 -1.85 -3.87 -10.23
C ARG A 156 -1.41 -2.89 -11.32
N GLU A 157 -2.16 -2.79 -12.42
CA GLU A 157 -1.89 -1.83 -13.49
C GLU A 157 -2.04 -0.39 -12.99
N ALA A 158 -3.15 -0.06 -12.33
CA ALA A 158 -3.37 1.26 -11.72
C ALA A 158 -2.31 1.60 -10.67
N THR A 159 -1.87 0.61 -9.89
CA THR A 159 -0.75 0.77 -8.95
C THR A 159 0.54 1.11 -9.70
N THR A 160 0.84 0.40 -10.78
CA THR A 160 2.02 0.65 -11.62
C THR A 160 2.00 2.05 -12.20
N THR A 161 0.86 2.50 -12.74
CA THR A 161 0.68 3.86 -13.24
C THR A 161 0.92 4.90 -12.13
N ARG A 162 0.34 4.72 -10.94
CA ARG A 162 0.60 5.60 -9.79
C ARG A 162 2.08 5.66 -9.43
N LEU A 163 2.77 4.53 -9.43
CA LEU A 163 4.21 4.47 -9.16
C LEU A 163 5.04 5.20 -10.23
N LEU A 164 4.62 5.20 -11.49
CA LEU A 164 5.25 5.97 -12.56
C LEU A 164 5.05 7.48 -12.38
N VAL A 165 3.84 7.91 -12.05
CA VAL A 165 3.55 9.32 -11.74
C VAL A 165 4.42 9.81 -10.59
N VAL A 166 4.49 9.05 -9.49
CA VAL A 166 5.37 9.37 -8.34
C VAL A 166 6.86 9.40 -8.72
N ARG A 167 7.29 8.66 -9.75
CA ARG A 167 8.66 8.80 -10.26
C ARG A 167 8.84 10.15 -10.93
N VAL A 168 8.02 10.44 -11.93
CA VAL A 168 8.10 11.68 -12.72
C VAL A 168 7.96 12.93 -11.84
N THR A 169 6.97 12.97 -10.95
CA THR A 169 6.68 14.14 -10.11
C THR A 169 7.83 14.48 -9.15
N PHE A 170 8.49 13.48 -8.59
CA PHE A 170 9.51 13.71 -7.55
C PHE A 170 10.96 13.61 -8.04
N ASP A 171 11.19 13.06 -9.24
CA ASP A 171 12.52 12.99 -9.87
C ASP A 171 12.77 14.19 -10.82
N SER A 172 11.77 15.08 -11.01
CA SER A 172 11.95 16.34 -11.75
C SER A 172 12.81 17.32 -10.94
N PRO A 173 13.81 17.99 -11.54
CA PRO A 173 14.59 19.00 -10.84
C PRO A 173 13.67 20.14 -10.37
N PRO A 174 13.92 20.76 -9.20
CA PRO A 174 13.16 21.93 -8.79
C PRO A 174 13.33 23.01 -9.86
N SER A 175 12.20 23.48 -10.37
CA SER A 175 12.10 24.64 -11.27
C SER A 175 12.58 25.92 -10.59
#